data_AF-A0A439NYM8-F1
#
_entry.id   AF-A0A439NYM8-F1
#
_cell.length_a   1.000
_cell.length_b   1.000
_cell.length_c   1.000
_cell.angle_alpha   90.00
_cell.angle_beta   90.00
_cell.angle_gamma   90.00
#
_symmetry.space_group_name_H-M   'P 1'
#
loop_
_entity.id
_entity.type
_entity.pdbx_description
1 polymer ?
#
loop_
_entity_poly.entity_id
_entity_poly.type
_entity_poly.pdbx_seq_one_letter_code
_entity_poly.pdbx_strand_id
1 'polypeptide(L)'
;MLAQPGRKPGSPKSIFSEPLQLDAVRLEQSGEVTISIVADDIYSKNSKQRYQIILTEAELRLLGNLQAPEDSAKGRKGYDAVIAY
;
A
#
# COMPACT_ATOMS: atom_id res chain seq x y z
N MET A 1 22.83 -26.03 -8.92
CA MET A 1 22.83 -25.17 -7.73
C MET A 1 21.85 -24.04 -7.97
N LEU A 2 20.77 -23.94 -7.18
CA LEU A 2 19.82 -22.83 -7.26
C LEU A 2 20.39 -21.67 -6.43
N ALA A 3 20.93 -20.65 -7.10
CA ALA A 3 21.41 -19.44 -6.44
C ALA A 3 20.21 -18.71 -5.83
N GLN A 4 20.09 -18.73 -4.50
CA GLN A 4 19.14 -17.86 -3.82
C GLN A 4 19.67 -16.42 -3.89
N PRO A 5 18.81 -15.43 -4.20
CA PRO A 5 19.24 -14.04 -4.24
C PRO A 5 19.88 -13.66 -2.90
N GLY A 6 21.13 -13.22 -2.93
CA GLY A 6 21.85 -12.80 -1.73
C GLY A 6 21.06 -11.72 -1.01
N ARG A 7 20.55 -12.04 0.18
CA ARG A 7 19.81 -11.10 1.02
C ARG A 7 20.82 -10.07 1.53
N LYS A 8 20.90 -8.91 0.87
CA LYS A 8 21.77 -7.82 1.33
C LYS A 8 21.28 -7.39 2.72
N PRO A 9 22.13 -7.40 3.77
CA PRO A 9 21.77 -6.82 5.04
C PRO A 9 21.49 -5.32 4.85
N GLY A 10 20.31 -4.88 5.27
CA GLY A 10 19.84 -3.51 5.09
C GLY A 10 18.36 -3.40 5.46
N SER A 11 17.90 -2.17 5.73
CA SER A 11 16.48 -1.90 5.92
C SER A 11 15.69 -2.23 4.65
N PRO A 12 14.44 -2.72 4.76
CA PRO A 12 13.58 -2.90 3.61
C PRO A 12 13.55 -1.62 2.76
N LYS A 13 13.83 -1.76 1.47
CA LYS A 13 13.75 -0.64 0.54
C LYS A 13 12.28 -0.40 0.21
N SER A 14 11.80 0.82 0.41
CA SER A 14 10.48 1.21 -0.09
C SER A 14 10.50 1.17 -1.62
N ILE A 15 9.55 0.43 -2.20
CA ILE A 15 9.34 0.32 -3.65
C ILE A 15 8.36 1.39 -4.14
N PHE A 16 7.55 1.94 -3.24
CA PHE A 16 6.55 2.96 -3.51
C PHE A 16 6.39 3.83 -2.27
N SER A 17 6.57 5.15 -2.44
CA SER A 17 6.49 6.12 -1.35
C SER A 17 5.66 7.36 -1.71
N GLU A 18 5.06 7.35 -2.90
CA GLU A 18 4.22 8.45 -3.35
C GLU A 18 2.81 8.33 -2.75
N PRO A 19 2.10 9.45 -2.54
CA PRO A 19 0.69 9.40 -2.15
C PRO A 19 -0.14 8.65 -3.20
N LEU A 20 -1.02 7.76 -2.73
CA LEU A 20 -1.97 7.09 -3.62
C LEU A 20 -2.93 8.12 -4.23
N GLN A 21 -3.02 8.13 -5.55
CA GLN A 21 -3.98 8.95 -6.29
C GLN A 21 -5.31 8.20 -6.37
N LEU A 22 -6.44 8.92 -6.40
CA LEU A 22 -7.76 8.32 -6.52
C LEU A 22 -7.90 7.46 -7.79
N ASP A 23 -7.27 7.86 -8.89
CA ASP A 23 -7.29 7.12 -10.16
C ASP A 23 -6.59 5.75 -10.08
N ALA A 24 -5.71 5.58 -9.09
CA ALA A 24 -5.03 4.32 -8.81
C ALA A 24 -5.90 3.34 -8.01
N VAL A 25 -7.02 3.80 -7.44
CA VAL A 25 -7.92 3.00 -6.60
C VAL A 25 -9.22 2.74 -7.34
N ARG A 26 -9.62 1.48 -7.42
CA ARG A 26 -10.90 1.06 -7.98
C ARG A 26 -11.66 0.27 -6.93
N LEU A 27 -12.91 0.68 -6.71
CA LEU A 27 -13.86 -0.08 -5.92
C LEU A 27 -14.66 -0.97 -6.89
N GLU A 28 -14.56 -2.28 -6.72
CA GLU A 28 -15.30 -3.24 -7.51
C GLU A 28 -16.70 -3.44 -6.92
N GLN A 29 -17.66 -3.85 -7.77
CA GLN A 29 -19.05 -4.10 -7.34
C GLN A 29 -19.16 -5.24 -6.32
N SER A 30 -18.15 -6.11 -6.25
CA SER A 30 -18.02 -7.16 -5.24
C SER A 30 -17.71 -6.64 -3.84
N GLY A 31 -17.38 -5.35 -3.69
CA GLY A 31 -16.91 -4.75 -2.43
C GLY A 31 -15.40 -4.88 -2.23
N GLU A 32 -14.66 -5.41 -3.19
CA GLU A 32 -13.20 -5.47 -3.18
C GLU A 32 -12.59 -4.14 -3.63
N VAL A 33 -11.45 -3.79 -3.05
CA VAL A 33 -10.68 -2.59 -3.41
C VAL A 33 -9.43 -3.01 -4.15
N THR A 34 -9.30 -2.57 -5.40
CA THR A 34 -8.11 -2.75 -6.22
C THR A 34 -7.26 -1.49 -6.20
N ILE A 35 -6.00 -1.63 -5.80
CA ILE A 35 -4.99 -0.57 -5.84
C ILE A 35 -3.97 -0.92 -6.91
N SER A 36 -3.78 -0.03 -7.88
CA SER A 36 -2.85 -0.21 -9.01
C SER A 36 -1.77 0.84 -8.97
N ILE A 37 -0.52 0.44 -8.73
CA ILE A 37 0.64 1.34 -8.65
C ILE A 37 1.67 0.98 -9.72
N VAL A 38 2.43 1.98 -10.17
CA VAL A 38 3.62 1.77 -11.00
C VAL A 38 4.83 2.15 -10.16
N ALA A 39 5.73 1.20 -9.94
CA ALA A 39 6.89 1.36 -9.07
C ALA A 39 8.16 0.82 -9.77
N ASP A 40 9.32 1.15 -9.21
CA ASP A 40 10.58 0.59 -9.70
C ASP A 40 10.59 -0.93 -9.50
N ASP A 41 11.07 -1.64 -10.51
CA ASP A 41 11.27 -3.09 -10.45
C ASP A 41 12.27 -3.43 -9.33
N ILE A 42 11.89 -4.41 -8.52
CA ILE A 42 12.71 -4.93 -7.42
C ILE A 42 13.92 -5.74 -7.92
N TYR A 43 13.90 -6.22 -9.17
CA TYR A 43 14.97 -7.04 -9.75
C TYR A 43 15.87 -6.29 -10.72
N SER A 44 15.40 -5.21 -11.34
CA SER A 44 16.14 -4.52 -12.39
C SER A 44 16.19 -3.01 -12.17
N LYS A 45 17.36 -2.42 -12.46
CA LYS A 45 17.55 -0.96 -12.35
C LYS A 45 16.88 -0.27 -13.54
N ASN A 46 16.20 0.85 -13.27
CA ASN A 46 15.53 1.70 -14.26
C ASN A 46 14.37 1.05 -15.02
N SER A 47 13.86 -0.09 -14.54
CA SER A 47 12.63 -0.68 -15.07
C SER A 47 11.48 -0.30 -14.15
N LYS A 48 10.33 0.04 -14.73
CA LYS A 48 9.09 0.28 -14.00
C LYS A 48 8.17 -0.92 -14.18
N GLN A 49 7.59 -1.41 -13.09
CA GLN A 49 6.58 -2.46 -13.10
C GLN A 49 5.27 -1.96 -12.53
N ARG A 50 4.17 -2.51 -13.05
CA ARG A 50 2.83 -2.29 -12.50
C ARG A 50 2.54 -3.37 -11.47
N TYR A 51 2.19 -2.94 -10.27
CA TYR A 51 1.73 -3.80 -9.20
C TYR A 51 0.25 -3.55 -8.96
N GLN A 52 -0.49 -4.63 -8.69
CA GLN A 52 -1.89 -4.57 -8.34
C GLN A 52 -2.09 -5.31 -7.03
N ILE A 53 -2.71 -4.62 -6.07
CA ILE A 53 -3.07 -5.17 -4.77
C ILE A 53 -4.59 -5.20 -4.75
N ILE A 54 -5.16 -6.36 -4.52
CA ILE A 54 -6.61 -6.54 -4.34
C ILE A 54 -6.83 -6.78 -2.86
N LEU A 55 -7.67 -5.96 -2.25
CA LEU A 55 -8.01 -6.03 -0.84
C LEU A 55 -9.47 -6.45 -0.71
N THR A 56 -9.68 -7.52 0.02
CA THR A 56 -11.01 -7.97 0.44
C THR A 56 -11.53 -7.11 1.58
N GLU A 57 -12.84 -7.19 1.84
CA GLU A 57 -13.46 -6.50 2.97
C GLU A 57 -12.82 -6.88 4.32
N ALA A 58 -12.43 -8.14 4.50
CA ALA A 58 -11.77 -8.61 5.72
C ALA A 58 -10.39 -7.95 5.90
N GLU A 59 -9.61 -7.82 4.83
CA GLU A 59 -8.30 -7.18 4.86
C GLU A 59 -8.42 -5.66 5.07
N LEU A 60 -9.41 -5.02 4.47
CA LEU A 60 -9.72 -3.62 4.71
C LEU A 60 -10.06 -3.35 6.18
N ARG A 61 -10.82 -4.24 6.82
CA ARG A 61 -11.11 -4.14 8.26
C ARG A 61 -9.85 -4.30 9.11
N LEU A 62 -8.92 -5.19 8.73
CA LEU A 62 -7.63 -5.33 9.41
C LEU A 62 -6.80 -4.04 9.29
N LEU A 63 -6.79 -3.41 8.12
CA LEU A 63 -6.09 -2.14 7.90
C LEU A 63 -6.73 -0.98 8.66
N GLY A 64 -8.06 -0.92 8.74
CA GLY A 64 -8.77 0.08 9.54
C GLY A 64 -8.47 -0.01 11.04
N ASN A 65 -8.20 -1.23 11.54
CA ASN A 65 -7.82 -1.46 12.94
C ASN A 65 -6.33 -1.22 13.21
N LEU A 66 -5.48 -1.11 12.18
CA LEU A 66 -4.08 -0.70 12.28
C LEU A 66 -3.99 0.83 12.37
N GLN A 67 -4.72 1.43 13.31
CA GLN A 67 -4.52 2.83 13.66
C GLN A 67 -3.25 2.92 14.52
N ALA A 68 -2.31 3.77 14.09
CA ALA A 68 -1.02 3.96 14.73
C ALA A 68 -1.15 4.27 16.24
N PRO A 69 -0.20 3.84 17.10
CA PRO A 69 -0.12 4.37 18.45
C PRO A 69 -0.03 5.89 18.38
N GLU A 70 -1.00 6.57 18.99
CA GLU A 70 -1.02 8.01 19.16
C GLU A 70 0.18 8.43 20.01
N ASP A 71 1.27 8.87 19.39
CA ASP A 71 2.16 9.87 19.99
C ASP A 71 3.20 10.34 18.98
N SER A 72 2.88 11.42 18.26
CA SER A 72 3.78 12.57 18.07
C SER A 72 3.19 13.60 17.11
N ALA A 73 2.70 14.67 17.74
CA ALA A 73 2.80 16.06 17.29
C ALA A 73 2.05 16.52 16.02
N LYS A 74 0.96 17.26 16.32
CA LYS A 74 0.53 18.51 15.69
C LYS A 74 0.22 18.49 14.18
N GLY A 75 -1.08 18.38 13.95
CA GLY A 75 -1.78 19.31 13.07
C GLY A 75 -1.69 19.00 11.59
N ARG A 76 -2.59 18.12 11.12
CA ARG A 76 -3.21 18.21 9.79
C ARG A 76 -4.55 17.48 9.84
N LYS A 77 -5.62 18.23 9.56
CA LYS A 77 -6.98 17.73 9.39
C LYS A 77 -7.07 16.84 8.16
N GLY A 78 -7.85 15.77 8.25
CA GLY A 78 -8.28 14.89 7.16
C GLY A 78 -8.18 13.43 7.61
N TYR A 79 -9.25 12.64 7.71
CA TYR A 79 -10.62 12.76 7.23
C TYR A 79 -11.55 12.02 8.21
N ASP A 80 -12.72 12.59 8.49
CA ASP A 80 -13.82 11.91 9.19
C ASP A 80 -14.45 10.88 8.24
N ALA A 81 -14.15 9.59 8.46
CA ALA A 81 -14.96 8.52 7.88
C ALA A 81 -16.11 8.22 8.85
N VAL A 82 -17.16 9.05 8.77
CA VAL A 82 -18.45 8.71 9.37
C VAL A 82 -19.13 7.71 8.44
N ILE A 83 -19.09 6.43 8.81
CA ILE A 83 -19.98 5.41 8.23
C ILE A 83 -21.20 5.37 9.14
N ALA A 84 -22.29 6.01 8.73
CA ALA A 84 -23.59 5.88 9.36
C ALA A 84 -24.39 4.77 8.65
N TYR A 85 -24.68 3.73 9.44
CA TYR A 85 -25.58 2.56 9.30
C TYR A 85 -26.01 2.10 7.90
#